data_AF-A0A7C2IYK9-F1
#
_entry.id   AF-A0A7C2IYK9-F1
#
_cell.length_a   1.000
_cell.length_b   1.000
_cell.length_c   1.000
_cell.angle_alpha   90.00
_cell.angle_beta   90.00
_cell.angle_gamma   90.00
#
_symmetry.space_group_name_H-M   'P 1'
#
loop_
_entity.id
_entity.type
_entity.pdbx_description
1 polymer ?
#
loop_
_entity_poly.entity_id
_entity_poly.type
_entity_poly.pdbx_seq_one_letter_code
_entity_poly.pdbx_strand_id
1 'polypeptide(L)'
;RLEVNISARYHDQDLTGYNVVAEIPGTDLKDEIVMLGAHYDSWHAGTGATDNAAGSAVCLEAARIIQALGLKPRRTIRVALWGGEEQGLLGSRAYVGNHFAKRIGPQGNQPGAQNANAQIEIKPAHEKFAGYFNLDNGTGKIRGVYMQGNEAVRPIFRAWLAPFKDMGATTLTISNTGGTDHLAFDAVGLPGFQFIQDTVEYDTRTHHSNMDVYDRIQADDMKQASVIMAAFVYNTAMRDKKLPRKPLPGQPVVQSGK
;
A
#
# COMPACT_ATOMS: atom_id res chain seq x y z
N ARG A 1 -5.88 -43.27 -21.20
CA ARG A 1 -6.84 -42.15 -21.43
C ARG A 1 -7.18 -41.59 -20.05
N LEU A 2 -6.90 -40.32 -19.79
CA LEU A 2 -7.30 -39.63 -18.55
C LEU A 2 -8.56 -38.82 -18.88
N GLU A 3 -9.57 -38.92 -18.02
CA GLU A 3 -10.79 -38.12 -18.11
C GLU A 3 -10.97 -37.40 -16.76
N VAL A 4 -11.20 -36.10 -16.82
CA VAL A 4 -11.37 -35.23 -15.65
C VAL A 4 -12.72 -34.55 -15.78
N ASN A 5 -13.49 -34.57 -14.70
CA ASN A 5 -14.75 -33.83 -14.60
C ASN A 5 -14.54 -32.67 -13.60
N ILE A 6 -14.81 -31.44 -14.06
CA ILE A 6 -14.72 -30.23 -13.24
C ILE A 6 -16.13 -29.66 -13.13
N SER A 7 -16.62 -29.52 -11.90
CA SER A 7 -17.86 -28.82 -11.59
C SER A 7 -17.53 -27.60 -10.74
N ALA A 8 -17.94 -26.42 -11.21
CA ALA A 8 -17.71 -25.14 -10.53
C ALA A 8 -19.04 -24.42 -10.31
N ARG A 9 -19.15 -23.76 -9.16
CA ARG A 9 -20.26 -22.88 -8.81
C ARG A 9 -19.71 -21.53 -8.38
N TYR A 10 -20.30 -20.46 -8.93
CA TYR A 10 -19.98 -19.09 -8.54
C TYR A 10 -21.06 -18.57 -7.59
N HIS A 11 -20.65 -17.69 -6.68
CA HIS A 11 -21.53 -17.01 -5.74
C HIS A 11 -21.48 -15.51 -6.02
N ASP A 12 -22.50 -15.00 -6.70
CA ASP A 12 -22.58 -13.64 -7.26
C ASP A 12 -23.79 -12.86 -6.71
N GLN A 13 -24.35 -13.33 -5.60
CA GLN A 13 -25.59 -12.79 -5.02
C GLN A 13 -25.41 -11.45 -4.31
N ASP A 14 -24.22 -11.21 -3.74
CA ASP A 14 -23.84 -9.92 -3.16
C ASP A 14 -22.38 -9.61 -3.53
N LEU A 15 -22.19 -8.58 -4.34
CA LEU A 15 -20.88 -8.11 -4.80
C LEU A 15 -20.47 -6.81 -4.09
N THR A 16 -21.21 -6.39 -3.07
CA THR A 16 -20.97 -5.14 -2.35
C THR A 16 -19.76 -5.29 -1.44
N GLY A 17 -18.71 -4.51 -1.71
CA GLY A 17 -17.52 -4.41 -0.86
C GLY A 17 -17.46 -3.07 -0.13
N TYR A 18 -16.77 -3.04 1.01
CA TYR A 18 -16.56 -1.83 1.82
C TYR A 18 -15.08 -1.64 2.13
N ASN A 19 -14.62 -0.39 2.07
CA ASN A 19 -13.33 0.01 2.62
C ASN A 19 -13.53 0.53 4.04
N VAL A 20 -12.59 0.25 4.94
CA VAL A 20 -12.55 0.83 6.28
C VAL A 20 -11.52 1.95 6.29
N VAL A 21 -11.91 3.15 6.69
CA VAL A 21 -11.02 4.33 6.69
C VAL A 21 -11.11 5.04 8.03
N ALA A 22 -9.97 5.42 8.59
CA ALA A 22 -9.85 6.18 9.84
C ALA A 22 -8.75 7.23 9.75
N GLU A 23 -8.79 8.26 10.59
CA GLU A 23 -7.86 9.40 10.54
C GLU A 23 -7.31 9.81 11.90
N ILE A 24 -6.04 10.22 11.89
CA ILE A 24 -5.43 11.05 12.93
C ILE A 24 -5.33 12.47 12.32
N PRO A 25 -6.11 13.44 12.82
CA PRO A 25 -6.13 14.79 12.26
C PRO A 25 -4.77 15.48 12.32
N GLY A 26 -4.42 16.18 11.24
CA GLY A 26 -3.23 17.03 11.19
C GLY A 26 -3.42 18.37 11.91
N THR A 27 -2.35 19.16 11.97
CA THR A 27 -2.34 20.51 12.54
C THR A 27 -2.36 21.60 11.46
N ASP A 28 -1.19 22.14 11.09
CA ASP A 28 -1.05 23.30 10.20
C ASP A 28 -1.14 22.94 8.71
N LEU A 29 -0.93 21.66 8.36
CA LEU A 29 -1.08 21.12 7.00
C LEU A 29 -2.21 20.08 6.92
N LYS A 30 -3.23 20.20 7.78
CA LYS A 30 -4.32 19.20 7.96
C LYS A 30 -5.11 18.84 6.69
N ASP A 31 -5.14 19.72 5.70
CA ASP A 31 -5.81 19.47 4.42
C ASP A 31 -4.97 18.59 3.46
N GLU A 32 -3.68 18.38 3.77
CA GLU A 32 -2.82 17.42 3.09
C GLU A 32 -2.88 16.05 3.80
N ILE A 33 -2.78 14.97 3.02
CA ILE A 33 -3.03 13.61 3.50
C ILE A 33 -1.82 12.72 3.27
N VAL A 34 -1.38 12.02 4.30
CA VAL A 34 -0.50 10.85 4.23
C VAL A 34 -1.34 9.62 4.53
N MET A 35 -1.16 8.56 3.75
CA MET A 35 -1.91 7.33 3.93
C MET A 35 -1.00 6.15 4.27
N LEU A 36 -1.55 5.20 5.03
CA LEU A 36 -1.03 3.85 5.18
C LEU A 36 -2.17 2.86 5.00
N GLY A 37 -1.86 1.66 4.52
CA GLY A 37 -2.89 0.66 4.33
C GLY A 37 -2.37 -0.75 4.07
N ALA A 38 -3.36 -1.62 4.01
CA ALA A 38 -3.32 -3.05 3.77
C ALA A 38 -4.74 -3.44 3.32
N HIS A 39 -4.96 -4.63 2.78
CA HIS A 39 -6.34 -5.08 2.55
C HIS A 39 -6.90 -5.83 3.75
N TYR A 40 -8.22 -5.82 3.83
CA TYR A 40 -9.01 -6.39 4.92
C TYR A 40 -9.71 -7.69 4.53
N ASP A 41 -10.05 -7.84 3.24
CA ASP A 41 -10.59 -9.10 2.72
C ASP A 41 -9.50 -10.18 2.66
N SER A 42 -9.92 -11.42 2.47
CA SER A 42 -9.02 -12.57 2.30
C SER A 42 -9.71 -13.68 1.52
N TRP A 43 -8.96 -14.73 1.16
CA TRP A 43 -9.55 -15.98 0.68
C TRP A 43 -10.17 -16.81 1.80
N HIS A 44 -11.25 -17.51 1.45
CA HIS A 44 -12.14 -18.23 2.38
C HIS A 44 -11.62 -19.59 2.85
N ALA A 45 -10.53 -20.10 2.26
CA ALA A 45 -10.00 -21.42 2.59
C ALA A 45 -9.23 -21.46 3.93
N GLY A 46 -8.72 -20.31 4.37
CA GLY A 46 -8.02 -20.12 5.65
C GLY A 46 -8.69 -19.02 6.48
N THR A 47 -7.90 -18.34 7.32
CA THR A 47 -8.36 -17.18 8.10
C THR A 47 -7.75 -15.86 7.64
N GLY A 48 -7.02 -15.84 6.51
CA GLY A 48 -6.40 -14.61 5.97
C GLY A 48 -5.35 -14.00 6.88
N ALA A 49 -4.66 -14.81 7.69
CA ALA A 49 -3.81 -14.30 8.76
C ALA A 49 -2.61 -13.53 8.21
N THR A 50 -1.86 -14.14 7.31
CA THR A 50 -0.71 -13.53 6.63
C THR A 50 -1.14 -12.72 5.41
N ASP A 51 -2.35 -12.96 4.89
CA ASP A 51 -2.90 -12.32 3.70
C ASP A 51 -4.38 -11.91 3.91
N ASN A 52 -4.67 -10.73 4.48
CA ASN A 52 -3.72 -9.73 4.95
C ASN A 52 -4.10 -9.13 6.33
N ALA A 53 -4.55 -9.99 7.25
CA ALA A 53 -4.78 -9.58 8.64
C ALA A 53 -3.47 -9.05 9.29
N ALA A 54 -2.31 -9.58 8.88
CA ALA A 54 -1.00 -9.11 9.31
C ALA A 54 -0.77 -7.62 8.97
N GLY A 55 -0.85 -7.24 7.69
CA GLY A 55 -0.68 -5.86 7.26
C GLY A 55 -1.74 -4.93 7.85
N SER A 56 -2.99 -5.41 7.94
CA SER A 56 -4.07 -4.68 8.61
C SER A 56 -3.75 -4.40 10.08
N ALA A 57 -3.24 -5.39 10.82
CA ALA A 57 -2.82 -5.22 12.21
C ALA A 57 -1.65 -4.25 12.34
N VAL A 58 -0.66 -4.28 11.44
CA VAL A 58 0.44 -3.32 11.41
C VAL A 58 -0.06 -1.89 11.20
N CYS A 59 -1.04 -1.69 10.32
CA CYS A 59 -1.61 -0.36 10.08
C CYS A 59 -2.29 0.20 11.33
N LEU A 60 -3.09 -0.62 12.02
CA LEU A 60 -3.74 -0.24 13.27
C LEU A 60 -2.72 0.03 14.38
N GLU A 61 -1.69 -0.81 14.50
CA GLU A 61 -0.64 -0.64 15.51
C GLU A 61 0.23 0.59 15.24
N ALA A 62 0.55 0.89 13.98
CA ALA A 62 1.26 2.12 13.62
C ALA A 62 0.48 3.37 14.03
N ALA A 63 -0.84 3.39 13.78
CA ALA A 63 -1.72 4.46 14.23
C ALA A 63 -1.79 4.54 15.77
N ARG A 64 -1.82 3.40 16.47
CA ARG A 64 -1.80 3.34 17.93
C ARG A 64 -0.49 3.87 18.50
N ILE A 65 0.67 3.53 17.92
CA ILE A 65 2.00 4.02 18.33
C ILE A 65 2.04 5.55 18.25
N ILE A 66 1.61 6.14 17.12
CA ILE A 66 1.60 7.59 16.92
C ILE A 66 0.76 8.29 18.00
N GLN A 67 -0.45 7.78 18.27
CA GLN A 67 -1.34 8.32 19.30
C GLN A 67 -0.79 8.13 20.72
N ALA A 68 -0.28 6.95 21.05
CA ALA A 68 0.24 6.62 22.38
C ALA A 68 1.46 7.48 22.76
N LEU A 69 2.28 7.87 21.77
CA LEU A 69 3.41 8.77 21.97
C LEU A 69 3.00 10.26 22.02
N GLY A 70 1.71 10.58 21.88
CA GLY A 70 1.21 11.96 21.88
C GLY A 70 1.72 12.81 20.72
N LEU A 71 2.13 12.16 19.63
CA LEU A 71 2.69 12.85 18.46
C LEU A 71 1.59 13.58 17.69
N LYS A 72 1.88 14.81 17.28
CA LYS A 72 0.95 15.67 16.52
C LYS A 72 1.46 15.82 15.08
N PRO A 73 0.88 15.10 14.10
CA PRO A 73 1.32 15.21 12.73
C PRO A 73 0.87 16.55 12.12
N ARG A 74 1.68 17.14 11.22
CA ARG A 74 1.29 18.37 10.50
C ARG A 74 0.20 18.10 9.48
N ARG A 75 0.36 17.01 8.72
CA ARG A 75 -0.64 16.49 7.77
C ARG A 75 -1.58 15.50 8.45
N THR A 76 -2.77 15.34 7.90
CA THR A 76 -3.68 14.28 8.35
C THR A 76 -3.11 12.93 7.95
N ILE A 77 -3.04 12.00 8.90
CA ILE A 77 -2.68 10.61 8.64
C ILE A 77 -3.96 9.82 8.51
N ARG A 78 -4.15 9.13 7.37
CA ARG A 78 -5.34 8.33 7.10
C ARG A 78 -4.96 6.86 6.92
N VAL A 79 -5.51 6.01 7.78
CA VAL A 79 -5.44 4.55 7.66
C VAL A 79 -6.56 4.09 6.73
N ALA A 80 -6.24 3.21 5.80
CA ALA A 80 -7.23 2.55 4.96
C ALA A 80 -7.00 1.03 4.93
N LEU A 81 -8.04 0.28 5.26
CA LEU A 81 -8.09 -1.17 5.09
C LEU A 81 -9.02 -1.46 3.92
N TRP A 82 -8.46 -1.97 2.83
CA TRP A 82 -9.14 -2.07 1.54
C TRP A 82 -9.99 -3.33 1.45
N GLY A 83 -11.17 -3.21 0.84
CA GLY A 83 -11.98 -4.36 0.48
C GLY A 83 -11.80 -4.73 -0.98
N GLY A 84 -11.76 -6.02 -1.26
CA GLY A 84 -11.71 -6.57 -2.61
C GLY A 84 -10.37 -6.38 -3.31
N GLU A 85 -9.28 -6.40 -2.54
CA GLU A 85 -7.92 -6.47 -3.09
C GLU A 85 -7.76 -7.76 -3.89
N GLU A 86 -8.24 -8.87 -3.30
CA GLU A 86 -8.03 -10.23 -3.78
C GLU A 86 -8.72 -10.49 -5.12
N GLN A 87 -9.79 -9.73 -5.41
CA GLN A 87 -10.49 -9.78 -6.69
C GLN A 87 -9.95 -8.75 -7.71
N GLY A 88 -8.84 -8.10 -7.37
CA GLY A 88 -8.11 -7.16 -8.21
C GLY A 88 -8.25 -5.72 -7.77
N LEU A 89 -7.77 -5.37 -6.57
CA LEU A 89 -7.61 -4.00 -6.08
C LEU A 89 -8.88 -3.14 -6.14
N LEU A 90 -10.07 -3.75 -5.99
CA LEU A 90 -11.33 -3.08 -6.27
C LEU A 90 -11.55 -1.88 -5.34
N GLY A 91 -11.30 -2.07 -4.04
CA GLY A 91 -11.48 -1.06 -3.01
C GLY A 91 -10.56 0.15 -3.19
N SER A 92 -9.25 -0.06 -3.31
CA SER A 92 -8.28 1.02 -3.47
C SER A 92 -8.44 1.74 -4.81
N ARG A 93 -8.74 1.04 -5.91
CA ARG A 93 -9.02 1.67 -7.21
C ARG A 93 -10.28 2.52 -7.17
N ALA A 94 -11.35 2.02 -6.58
CA ALA A 94 -12.58 2.79 -6.40
C ALA A 94 -12.31 4.04 -5.56
N TYR A 95 -11.56 3.91 -4.47
CA TYR A 95 -11.18 5.03 -3.61
C TYR A 95 -10.36 6.08 -4.37
N VAL A 96 -9.29 5.67 -5.04
CA VAL A 96 -8.43 6.60 -5.81
C VAL A 96 -9.22 7.28 -6.93
N GLY A 97 -10.04 6.52 -7.65
CA GLY A 97 -10.94 7.03 -8.69
C GLY A 97 -11.93 8.07 -8.19
N ASN A 98 -12.48 7.85 -7.00
CA ASN A 98 -13.47 8.75 -6.41
C ASN A 98 -12.85 10.01 -5.81
N HIS A 99 -11.66 9.90 -5.20
CA HIS A 99 -11.07 10.99 -4.44
C HIS A 99 -9.99 11.77 -5.19
N PHE A 100 -9.10 11.10 -5.93
CA PHE A 100 -7.89 11.75 -6.43
C PHE A 100 -7.85 11.87 -7.95
N ALA A 101 -8.01 10.76 -8.65
CA ALA A 101 -7.94 10.79 -10.10
C ALA A 101 -8.49 9.50 -10.68
N LYS A 102 -9.11 9.61 -11.86
CA LYS A 102 -9.67 8.49 -12.60
C LYS A 102 -9.02 8.38 -13.96
N ARG A 103 -8.70 7.16 -14.38
CA ARG A 103 -8.28 6.89 -15.75
C ARG A 103 -9.51 6.83 -16.67
N ILE A 104 -9.44 7.53 -17.78
CA ILE A 104 -10.48 7.70 -18.78
C ILE A 104 -10.06 6.98 -20.06
N GLY A 105 -11.00 6.28 -20.70
CA GLY A 105 -10.81 5.54 -21.94
C GLY A 105 -11.30 4.09 -21.86
N PRO A 106 -11.26 3.34 -22.98
CA PRO A 106 -11.60 1.92 -22.98
C PRO A 106 -10.66 1.22 -22.00
N GLN A 107 -11.24 0.56 -20.98
CA GLN A 107 -10.53 -0.13 -19.89
C GLN A 107 -9.93 0.77 -18.78
N GLY A 108 -10.25 2.08 -18.73
CA GLY A 108 -9.62 3.04 -17.80
C GLY A 108 -9.53 2.59 -16.32
N ASN A 109 -10.52 1.86 -15.81
CA ASN A 109 -10.52 1.33 -14.44
C ASN A 109 -10.60 -0.21 -14.36
N GLN A 110 -10.37 -0.93 -15.46
CA GLN A 110 -10.44 -2.40 -15.46
C GLN A 110 -9.22 -3.01 -14.74
N PRO A 111 -9.40 -4.11 -13.99
CA PRO A 111 -8.28 -4.86 -13.44
C PRO A 111 -7.28 -5.30 -14.50
N GLY A 112 -6.01 -4.94 -14.31
CA GLY A 112 -4.93 -5.29 -15.25
C GLY A 112 -4.81 -4.38 -16.48
N ALA A 113 -5.60 -3.32 -16.60
CA ALA A 113 -5.50 -2.38 -17.72
C ALA A 113 -4.26 -1.48 -17.61
N GLN A 114 -3.14 -2.00 -18.11
CA GLN A 114 -1.86 -1.32 -18.27
C GLN A 114 -1.86 -0.38 -19.49
N ASN A 115 -2.99 0.26 -19.82
CA ASN A 115 -2.99 1.22 -20.91
C ASN A 115 -2.23 2.48 -20.47
N ALA A 116 -0.93 2.50 -20.78
CA ALA A 116 -0.02 3.61 -20.50
C ALA A 116 -0.47 4.92 -21.17
N ASN A 117 -1.40 4.86 -22.13
CA ASN A 117 -1.94 6.00 -22.87
C ASN A 117 -3.33 6.44 -22.38
N ALA A 118 -3.85 5.85 -21.29
CA ALA A 118 -5.13 6.27 -20.71
C ALA A 118 -5.03 7.72 -20.23
N GLN A 119 -6.00 8.57 -20.61
CA GLN A 119 -6.08 9.93 -20.09
C GLN A 119 -6.40 9.87 -18.59
N ILE A 120 -5.87 10.80 -17.81
CA ILE A 120 -6.11 10.86 -16.36
C ILE A 120 -6.90 12.13 -16.06
N GLU A 121 -8.12 11.96 -15.54
CA GLU A 121 -8.90 13.04 -14.98
C GLU A 121 -8.45 13.27 -13.53
N ILE A 122 -7.78 14.40 -13.28
CA ILE A 122 -7.23 14.77 -11.97
C ILE A 122 -8.25 15.58 -11.19
N LYS A 123 -8.50 15.18 -9.93
CA LYS A 123 -9.37 15.90 -8.99
C LYS A 123 -8.55 16.81 -8.07
N PRO A 124 -9.15 17.86 -7.47
CA PRO A 124 -8.42 18.80 -6.62
C PRO A 124 -7.67 18.15 -5.44
N ALA A 125 -8.21 17.08 -4.86
CA ALA A 125 -7.56 16.39 -3.74
C ALA A 125 -6.27 15.65 -4.15
N HIS A 126 -6.04 15.41 -5.45
CA HIS A 126 -4.80 14.81 -5.95
C HIS A 126 -3.59 15.63 -5.51
N GLU A 127 -3.66 16.96 -5.58
CA GLU A 127 -2.56 17.84 -5.18
C GLU A 127 -2.30 17.80 -3.67
N LYS A 128 -3.31 17.46 -2.85
CA LYS A 128 -3.19 17.41 -1.39
C LYS A 128 -2.54 16.13 -0.86
N PHE A 129 -2.31 15.15 -1.72
CA PHE A 129 -1.78 13.85 -1.31
C PHE A 129 -0.26 13.86 -1.17
N ALA A 130 0.26 13.36 -0.05
CA ALA A 130 1.68 13.42 0.29
C ALA A 130 2.41 12.08 0.16
N GLY A 131 1.73 10.94 0.26
CA GLY A 131 2.31 9.60 0.17
C GLY A 131 1.37 8.49 0.65
N TYR A 132 1.55 7.27 0.13
CA TYR A 132 0.93 6.04 0.63
C TYR A 132 1.96 4.94 0.83
N PHE A 133 1.84 4.21 1.93
CA PHE A 133 2.68 3.06 2.28
C PHE A 133 1.82 1.83 2.53
N ASN A 134 2.11 0.75 1.83
CA ASN A 134 1.38 -0.50 1.88
C ASN A 134 2.21 -1.62 2.54
N LEU A 135 1.54 -2.58 3.18
CA LEU A 135 2.16 -3.79 3.71
C LEU A 135 1.24 -4.99 3.44
N ASP A 136 1.73 -5.94 2.64
CA ASP A 136 0.86 -6.93 1.99
C ASP A 136 1.63 -8.15 1.43
N ASN A 137 2.73 -8.52 2.10
CA ASN A 137 3.56 -9.64 1.69
C ASN A 137 3.84 -10.56 2.89
N GLY A 138 2.82 -10.78 3.71
CA GLY A 138 2.90 -11.68 4.85
C GLY A 138 3.34 -11.03 6.16
N THR A 139 3.92 -11.86 7.02
CA THR A 139 4.21 -11.52 8.42
C THR A 139 5.67 -11.14 8.70
N GLY A 140 6.55 -11.25 7.71
CA GLY A 140 7.98 -11.08 7.92
C GLY A 140 8.42 -9.63 8.12
N LYS A 141 9.64 -9.46 8.61
CA LYS A 141 10.26 -8.14 8.86
C LYS A 141 10.23 -7.26 7.63
N ILE A 142 9.99 -5.96 7.83
CA ILE A 142 10.27 -4.97 6.80
C ILE A 142 11.79 -4.86 6.61
N ARG A 143 12.25 -5.09 5.38
CA ARG A 143 13.66 -4.98 4.98
C ARG A 143 13.97 -3.68 4.24
N GLY A 144 12.95 -2.97 3.77
CA GLY A 144 13.17 -1.85 2.86
C GLY A 144 11.92 -1.41 2.12
N VAL A 145 12.11 -0.67 1.04
CA VAL A 145 11.00 -0.11 0.24
C VAL A 145 11.27 -0.31 -1.26
N TYR A 146 10.23 -0.74 -1.98
CA TYR A 146 10.15 -0.58 -3.44
C TYR A 146 9.80 0.86 -3.76
N MET A 147 10.72 1.61 -4.36
CA MET A 147 10.52 3.04 -4.64
C MET A 147 9.66 3.29 -5.88
N GLN A 148 9.13 2.24 -6.52
CA GLN A 148 8.26 2.32 -7.70
C GLN A 148 8.85 3.21 -8.81
N GLY A 149 10.13 3.11 -9.12
CA GLY A 149 10.79 3.95 -10.14
C GLY A 149 11.01 5.41 -9.75
N ASN A 150 10.68 5.82 -8.53
CA ASN A 150 10.85 7.18 -8.04
C ASN A 150 12.22 7.36 -7.38
N GLU A 151 13.26 7.58 -8.17
CA GLU A 151 14.63 7.72 -7.63
C GLU A 151 14.77 8.95 -6.70
N ALA A 152 13.94 9.99 -6.89
CA ALA A 152 13.99 11.21 -6.10
C ALA A 152 13.64 11.01 -4.61
N VAL A 153 12.97 9.91 -4.24
CA VAL A 153 12.73 9.58 -2.81
C VAL A 153 13.90 8.88 -2.14
N ARG A 154 14.90 8.38 -2.89
CA ARG A 154 16.03 7.62 -2.31
C ARG A 154 16.74 8.33 -1.15
N PRO A 155 17.19 9.59 -1.26
CA PRO A 155 17.89 10.25 -0.15
C PRO A 155 16.99 10.42 1.07
N ILE A 156 15.68 10.60 0.87
CA ILE A 156 14.68 10.74 1.94
C ILE A 156 14.54 9.41 2.68
N PHE A 157 14.24 8.33 1.95
CA PHE A 157 14.01 7.02 2.56
C PHE A 157 15.29 6.45 3.15
N ARG A 158 16.47 6.74 2.58
CA ARG A 158 17.75 6.34 3.16
C ARG A 158 17.97 6.97 4.53
N ALA A 159 17.66 8.26 4.68
CA ALA A 159 17.74 8.93 5.96
C ALA A 159 16.75 8.34 6.98
N TRP A 160 15.54 7.99 6.56
CA TRP A 160 14.52 7.41 7.43
C TRP A 160 14.79 5.97 7.84
N LEU A 161 15.48 5.20 7.01
CA LEU A 161 15.91 3.83 7.33
C LEU A 161 17.17 3.78 8.18
N ALA A 162 17.96 4.84 8.23
CA ALA A 162 19.23 4.83 8.97
C ALA A 162 19.11 4.39 10.44
N PRO A 163 18.09 4.82 11.22
CA PRO A 163 17.89 4.35 12.60
C PRO A 163 17.50 2.87 12.72
N PHE A 164 17.02 2.25 11.63
CA PHE A 164 16.55 0.86 11.60
C PHE A 164 17.58 -0.11 11.01
N LYS A 165 18.83 0.35 10.80
CA LYS A 165 19.91 -0.47 10.25
C LYS A 165 20.12 -1.76 11.04
N ASP A 166 20.13 -1.68 12.38
CA ASP A 166 20.35 -2.84 13.25
C ASP A 166 19.12 -3.77 13.31
N MET A 167 17.96 -3.30 12.85
CA MET A 167 16.76 -4.12 12.63
C MET A 167 16.74 -4.76 11.23
N GLY A 168 17.79 -4.54 10.42
CA GLY A 168 17.94 -5.08 9.07
C GLY A 168 17.05 -4.42 8.01
N ALA A 169 16.51 -3.23 8.28
CA ALA A 169 15.73 -2.46 7.33
C ALA A 169 16.61 -1.42 6.62
N THR A 170 17.25 -1.80 5.52
CA THR A 170 18.22 -0.96 4.81
C THR A 170 18.02 -0.90 3.30
N THR A 171 17.17 -1.76 2.76
CA THR A 171 17.07 -1.99 1.32
C THR A 171 16.23 -0.92 0.65
N LEU A 172 16.77 -0.31 -0.40
CA LEU A 172 16.03 0.61 -1.26
C LEU A 172 16.27 0.21 -2.70
N THR A 173 15.21 -0.30 -3.34
CA THR A 173 15.27 -0.66 -4.76
C THR A 173 14.46 0.34 -5.58
N ILE A 174 15.02 0.72 -6.74
CA ILE A 174 14.28 1.51 -7.73
C ILE A 174 13.22 0.68 -8.44
N SER A 175 13.32 -0.66 -8.36
CA SER A 175 12.38 -1.58 -8.99
C SER A 175 10.95 -1.34 -8.54
N ASN A 176 10.03 -1.67 -9.44
CA ASN A 176 8.62 -1.78 -9.13
C ASN A 176 8.32 -3.15 -8.51
N THR A 177 7.29 -3.19 -7.68
CA THR A 177 6.55 -4.40 -7.33
C THR A 177 5.07 -4.20 -7.65
N GLY A 178 4.27 -5.26 -7.61
CA GLY A 178 2.84 -5.19 -7.91
C GLY A 178 2.04 -6.27 -7.20
N GLY A 179 0.77 -6.35 -7.57
CA GLY A 179 -0.18 -7.27 -6.95
C GLY A 179 -0.70 -6.80 -5.60
N THR A 180 -0.61 -5.49 -5.29
CA THR A 180 -1.04 -4.91 -4.01
C THR A 180 -1.56 -3.46 -4.20
N ASP A 181 -2.26 -2.90 -3.21
CA ASP A 181 -3.05 -1.66 -3.35
C ASP A 181 -2.29 -0.36 -3.66
N HIS A 182 -0.97 -0.30 -3.42
CA HIS A 182 -0.17 0.89 -3.77
C HIS A 182 -0.20 1.19 -5.28
N LEU A 183 -0.47 0.17 -6.09
CA LEU A 183 -0.62 0.31 -7.53
C LEU A 183 -1.77 1.25 -7.92
N ALA A 184 -2.85 1.30 -7.15
CA ALA A 184 -3.97 2.21 -7.45
C ALA A 184 -3.50 3.68 -7.41
N PHE A 185 -2.63 4.02 -6.47
CA PHE A 185 -2.05 5.35 -6.32
C PHE A 185 -0.99 5.64 -7.39
N ASP A 186 -0.05 4.71 -7.57
CA ASP A 186 1.04 4.87 -8.55
C ASP A 186 0.50 5.02 -9.99
N ALA A 187 -0.60 4.31 -10.30
CA ALA A 187 -1.29 4.35 -11.60
C ALA A 187 -1.83 5.73 -11.99
N VAL A 188 -1.94 6.68 -11.04
CA VAL A 188 -2.37 8.05 -11.29
C VAL A 188 -1.30 9.08 -10.90
N GLY A 189 -0.04 8.65 -10.79
CA GLY A 189 1.10 9.50 -10.47
C GLY A 189 1.15 9.98 -9.01
N LEU A 190 0.38 9.35 -8.12
CA LEU A 190 0.52 9.58 -6.69
C LEU A 190 1.64 8.70 -6.13
N PRO A 191 2.44 9.20 -5.17
CA PRO A 191 3.52 8.42 -4.55
C PRO A 191 2.95 7.32 -3.65
N GLY A 192 2.78 6.11 -4.20
CA GLY A 192 2.41 4.90 -3.47
C GLY A 192 3.57 3.90 -3.46
N PHE A 193 3.84 3.30 -2.30
CA PHE A 193 4.98 2.40 -2.10
C PHE A 193 4.55 1.13 -1.37
N GLN A 194 5.25 0.03 -1.67
CA GLN A 194 5.15 -1.24 -0.96
C GLN A 194 6.43 -1.48 -0.17
N PHE A 195 6.31 -1.89 1.09
CA PHE A 195 7.47 -2.33 1.86
C PHE A 195 7.98 -3.68 1.33
N ILE A 196 9.31 -3.84 1.33
CA ILE A 196 9.95 -5.13 1.10
C ILE A 196 9.86 -5.90 2.41
N GLN A 197 9.33 -7.12 2.39
CA GLN A 197 9.26 -8.00 3.57
C GLN A 197 10.09 -9.27 3.37
N ASP A 198 10.54 -9.86 4.47
CA ASP A 198 10.94 -11.27 4.46
C ASP A 198 9.74 -12.12 4.08
N THR A 199 9.93 -13.05 3.15
CA THR A 199 8.84 -13.91 2.65
C THR A 199 8.36 -14.90 3.70
N VAL A 200 9.24 -15.34 4.62
CA VAL A 200 8.97 -16.40 5.61
C VAL A 200 8.43 -17.66 4.92
N GLU A 201 7.11 -17.85 4.86
CA GLU A 201 6.46 -18.94 4.15
C GLU A 201 5.37 -18.47 3.16
N TYR A 202 5.32 -17.16 2.86
CA TYR A 202 4.23 -16.51 2.13
C TYR A 202 3.89 -17.24 0.83
N ASP A 203 4.80 -17.25 -0.14
CA ASP A 203 4.56 -17.85 -1.47
C ASP A 203 4.52 -19.38 -1.46
N THR A 204 5.03 -20.01 -0.42
CA THR A 204 5.27 -21.47 -0.41
C THR A 204 4.24 -22.25 0.37
N ARG A 205 3.55 -21.59 1.32
CA ARG A 205 2.58 -22.27 2.19
C ARG A 205 1.36 -21.45 2.52
N THR A 206 1.47 -20.15 2.81
CA THR A 206 0.33 -19.43 3.41
C THR A 206 -0.52 -18.72 2.37
N HIS A 207 0.07 -17.97 1.45
CA HIS A 207 -0.63 -17.17 0.45
C HIS A 207 -1.70 -17.99 -0.30
N HIS A 208 -2.94 -17.51 -0.24
CA HIS A 208 -4.13 -18.09 -0.88
C HIS A 208 -4.39 -19.58 -0.56
N SER A 209 -4.01 -20.02 0.65
CA SER A 209 -4.13 -21.42 1.04
C SER A 209 -4.94 -21.62 2.32
N ASN A 210 -5.35 -22.86 2.57
CA ASN A 210 -5.99 -23.25 3.84
C ASN A 210 -5.02 -23.32 5.02
N MET A 211 -3.73 -23.04 4.80
CA MET A 211 -2.72 -22.94 5.84
C MET A 211 -2.47 -21.49 6.27
N ASP A 212 -3.19 -20.53 5.70
CA ASP A 212 -3.13 -19.14 6.12
C ASP A 212 -3.90 -18.91 7.44
N VAL A 213 -3.24 -19.22 8.55
CA VAL A 213 -3.83 -19.20 9.88
C VAL A 213 -2.97 -18.43 10.88
N TYR A 214 -3.58 -17.99 11.97
CA TYR A 214 -2.95 -17.15 12.99
C TYR A 214 -1.60 -17.68 13.51
N ASP A 215 -1.46 -19.01 13.63
CA ASP A 215 -0.21 -19.65 14.10
C ASP A 215 1.01 -19.35 13.21
N ARG A 216 0.81 -18.79 12.01
CA ARG A 216 1.88 -18.41 11.08
C ARG A 216 2.44 -17.02 11.34
N ILE A 217 1.79 -16.21 12.17
CA ILE A 217 2.23 -14.85 12.48
C ILE A 217 3.52 -14.84 13.32
N GLN A 218 4.51 -14.08 12.84
CA GLN A 218 5.78 -13.83 13.51
C GLN A 218 5.70 -12.57 14.37
N ALA A 219 5.30 -12.72 15.64
CA ALA A 219 4.96 -11.59 16.50
C ALA A 219 6.04 -10.50 16.62
N ASP A 220 7.33 -10.86 16.68
CA ASP A 220 8.41 -9.87 16.79
C ASP A 220 8.66 -9.12 15.48
N ASP A 221 8.41 -9.77 14.34
CA ASP A 221 8.49 -9.14 13.03
C ASP A 221 7.34 -8.15 12.84
N MET A 222 6.14 -8.48 13.32
CA MET A 222 4.99 -7.58 13.32
C MET A 222 5.25 -6.29 14.12
N LYS A 223 5.92 -6.41 15.28
CA LYS A 223 6.32 -5.25 16.09
C LYS A 223 7.32 -4.38 15.34
N GLN A 224 8.33 -4.99 14.72
CA GLN A 224 9.31 -4.28 13.90
C GLN A 224 8.64 -3.54 12.74
N ALA A 225 7.74 -4.21 12.03
CA ALA A 225 7.02 -3.64 10.90
C ALA A 225 6.17 -2.43 11.32
N SER A 226 5.49 -2.53 12.47
CA SER A 226 4.66 -1.47 13.04
C SER A 226 5.45 -0.22 13.40
N VAL A 227 6.64 -0.38 13.98
CA VAL A 227 7.53 0.75 14.30
C VAL A 227 8.01 1.44 13.02
N ILE A 228 8.42 0.68 12.00
CA ILE A 228 8.91 1.23 10.74
C ILE A 228 7.79 1.92 9.96
N MET A 229 6.61 1.29 9.86
CA MET A 229 5.42 1.88 9.25
C MET A 229 5.06 3.21 9.93
N ALA A 230 4.98 3.23 11.26
CA ALA A 230 4.70 4.45 12.03
C ALA A 230 5.73 5.55 11.75
N ALA A 231 7.02 5.21 11.72
CA ALA A 231 8.08 6.16 11.45
C ALA A 231 8.00 6.75 10.03
N PHE A 232 7.76 5.93 9.01
CA PHE A 232 7.63 6.40 7.62
C PHE A 232 6.44 7.34 7.43
N VAL A 233 5.28 6.94 7.96
CA VAL A 233 4.04 7.74 7.87
C VAL A 233 4.20 9.05 8.63
N TYR A 234 4.71 9.00 9.87
CA TYR A 234 4.92 10.19 10.69
C TYR A 234 5.95 11.13 10.06
N ASN A 235 7.09 10.61 9.61
CA ASN A 235 8.11 11.42 8.94
C ASN A 235 7.55 12.08 7.68
N THR A 236 6.75 11.36 6.88
CA THR A 236 6.07 11.94 5.72
C THR A 236 5.11 13.05 6.13
N ALA A 237 4.34 12.85 7.20
CA ALA A 237 3.40 13.83 7.70
C ALA A 237 4.08 15.10 8.24
N MET A 238 5.32 15.00 8.72
CA MET A 238 6.07 16.11 9.31
C MET A 238 6.91 16.94 8.33
N ARG A 239 7.15 16.45 7.11
CA ARG A 239 7.98 17.17 6.12
C ARG A 239 7.42 18.54 5.77
N ASP A 240 8.28 19.51 5.48
CA ASP A 240 7.82 20.78 4.90
C ASP A 240 7.26 20.61 3.48
N LYS A 241 7.87 19.70 2.70
CA LYS A 241 7.47 19.40 1.32
C LYS A 241 6.91 17.98 1.21
N LYS A 242 5.84 17.81 0.42
CA LYS A 242 5.32 16.49 0.00
C LYS A 242 6.43 15.63 -0.64
N LEU A 243 6.24 14.32 -0.69
CA LEU A 243 7.19 13.45 -1.38
C LEU A 243 7.29 13.85 -2.86
N PRO A 244 8.49 13.82 -3.46
CA PRO A 244 8.66 13.98 -4.89
C PRO A 244 7.76 13.03 -5.66
N ARG A 245 7.12 13.50 -6.73
CA ARG A 245 6.28 12.69 -7.61
C ARG A 245 7.03 12.37 -8.89
N LYS A 246 6.76 11.20 -9.45
CA LYS A 246 7.13 10.90 -10.84
C LYS A 246 6.25 11.72 -11.80
N PRO A 247 6.65 11.88 -13.06
CA PRO A 247 5.73 12.32 -14.11
C PRO A 247 4.48 11.45 -14.14
N LEU A 248 3.36 12.02 -14.62
CA LEU A 248 2.15 11.24 -14.81
C LEU A 248 2.41 10.07 -15.77
N PRO A 249 1.81 8.88 -15.54
CA PRO A 249 1.91 7.77 -16.46
C PRO A 249 1.55 8.19 -17.89
N GLY A 250 2.39 7.80 -18.86
CA GLY A 250 2.23 8.19 -20.26
C GLY A 250 2.88 9.53 -20.65
N GLN A 251 3.41 10.30 -19.70
CA GLN A 251 4.21 11.49 -20.01
C GLN A 251 5.71 11.16 -20.00
N PRO A 252 6.49 11.67 -20.98
CA PRO A 252 7.93 11.46 -21.00
C PRO A 252 8.58 12.06 -19.75
N VAL A 253 9.56 11.33 -19.20
CA VAL A 253 10.44 11.87 -18.17
C VAL A 253 11.27 12.97 -18.82
N VAL A 254 11.03 14.22 -18.47
CA VAL A 254 11.91 15.32 -18.86
C VAL A 254 13.27 15.03 -18.21
N GLN A 255 14.23 14.54 -18.99
CA GLN A 255 15.61 14.53 -18.57
C GLN A 255 16.02 15.99 -18.41
N SER A 256 16.08 16.48 -17.17
CA SER A 256 16.78 17.73 -16.89
C SER A 256 18.22 17.53 -17.36
N GLY A 257 18.57 18.25 -18.44
CA GLY A 257 19.91 18.27 -18.98
C GLY A 257 20.95 18.63 -17.92
N LYS A 258 22.17 18.13 -18.17
CA LYS A 258 23.40 18.31 -17.40
C LYS A 258 23.59 19.68 -16.77
#